data_AF-A0A380C842-F1
#
_entry.id   AF-A0A380C842-F1
#
_cell.length_a   1.000
_cell.length_b   1.000
_cell.length_c   1.000
_cell.angle_alpha   90.00
_cell.angle_beta   90.00
_cell.angle_gamma   90.00
#
_symmetry.space_group_name_H-M   'P 1'
#
loop_
_entity.id
_entity.type
_entity.pdbx_description
1 polymer ?
#
loop_
_entity_poly.entity_id
_entity_poly.type
_entity_poly.pdbx_seq_one_letter_code
_entity_poly.pdbx_strand_id
1 'polypeptide(L)'
;MLQLNLPPIALHASTQMDNRSPEKVAFLEQVGFSQVVLARELGLSQIRDVAAHTNMQLEFFIHGALCVAYSGLCNLSHSFSNRSANRGECSQMCRLPGNLKTRQGDVLAQNEHLLSLKDNNQTDNLDALIDAGIRSFKIEGRLKDLSYVKNVTRIIAKAR
;
A
#
# COMPACT_ATOMS: atom_id res chain seq x y z
N MET A 1 -16.56 4.42 16.08
CA MET A 1 -17.01 5.22 14.92
C MET A 1 -18.39 4.83 14.45
N LEU A 2 -18.65 3.54 14.15
CA LEU A 2 -19.97 3.03 13.70
C LEU A 2 -21.11 3.14 14.74
N GLN A 3 -20.81 3.47 15.99
CA GLN A 3 -21.78 3.70 17.07
C GLN A 3 -21.98 5.19 17.40
N LEU A 4 -21.25 6.07 16.71
CA LEU A 4 -21.34 7.52 16.92
C LEU A 4 -22.39 8.09 15.96
N ASN A 5 -23.20 9.04 16.43
CA ASN A 5 -24.21 9.73 15.62
C ASN A 5 -23.55 10.78 14.70
N LEU A 6 -22.71 10.32 13.78
CA LEU A 6 -22.02 11.14 12.80
C LEU A 6 -22.94 11.37 11.58
N PRO A 7 -22.83 12.52 10.89
CA PRO A 7 -23.49 12.69 9.60
C PRO A 7 -22.98 11.63 8.60
N PRO A 8 -23.70 11.38 7.49
CA PRO A 8 -23.20 10.52 6.43
C PRO A 8 -21.79 10.93 6.01
N ILE A 9 -20.82 10.06 6.27
CA ILE A 9 -19.41 10.24 5.88
C ILE A 9 -19.00 9.07 5.01
N ALA A 10 -18.20 9.35 3.97
CA ALA A 10 -17.64 8.31 3.14
C ALA A 10 -16.67 7.45 3.96
N LEU A 11 -16.86 6.14 3.94
CA LEU A 11 -15.98 5.18 4.61
C LEU A 11 -15.03 4.58 3.58
N HIS A 12 -13.73 4.82 3.75
CA HIS A 12 -12.70 4.34 2.82
C HIS A 12 -11.81 3.31 3.52
N ALA A 13 -11.72 2.11 2.95
CA ALA A 13 -10.92 1.01 3.49
C ALA A 13 -9.47 1.19 3.04
N SER A 14 -8.58 1.50 3.97
CA SER A 14 -7.15 1.70 3.65
C SER A 14 -6.45 0.37 3.43
N THR A 15 -5.24 0.40 2.86
CA THR A 15 -4.36 -0.78 2.74
C THR A 15 -4.06 -1.46 4.08
N GLN A 16 -4.24 -0.77 5.22
CA GLN A 16 -4.08 -1.37 6.55
C GLN A 16 -5.13 -2.42 6.87
N MET A 17 -6.23 -2.44 6.10
CA MET A 17 -7.25 -3.46 6.21
C MET A 17 -6.90 -4.73 5.44
N ASP A 18 -5.74 -4.84 4.78
CA ASP A 18 -5.32 -6.05 4.05
C ASP A 18 -6.32 -6.47 2.94
N ASN A 19 -6.62 -5.54 2.02
CA ASN A 19 -7.64 -5.71 0.98
C ASN A 19 -7.07 -6.45 -0.24
N ARG A 20 -7.05 -7.79 -0.17
CA ARG A 20 -6.45 -8.67 -1.20
C ARG A 20 -7.43 -9.56 -1.96
N SER A 21 -8.56 -9.90 -1.36
CA SER A 21 -9.48 -10.90 -1.93
C SER A 21 -10.83 -10.28 -2.30
N PRO A 22 -11.51 -10.81 -3.34
CA PRO A 22 -12.83 -10.35 -3.73
C PRO A 22 -13.84 -10.43 -2.59
N GLU A 23 -13.82 -11.52 -1.81
CA GLU A 23 -14.79 -11.75 -0.72
C GLU A 23 -14.69 -10.68 0.36
N LYS A 24 -13.45 -10.29 0.71
CA LYS A 24 -13.21 -9.25 1.70
C LYS A 24 -13.66 -7.88 1.20
N VAL A 25 -13.40 -7.59 -0.07
CA VAL A 25 -13.80 -6.32 -0.68
C VAL A 25 -15.33 -6.24 -0.78
N ALA A 26 -15.99 -7.32 -1.20
CA ALA A 26 -17.45 -7.41 -1.22
C ALA A 26 -18.05 -7.26 0.18
N PHE A 27 -17.44 -7.87 1.21
CA PHE A 27 -17.85 -7.66 2.60
C PHE A 27 -17.74 -6.18 3.01
N LEU A 28 -16.64 -5.50 2.67
CA LEU A 28 -16.47 -4.08 2.98
C LEU A 28 -17.56 -3.20 2.35
N GLU A 29 -17.96 -3.49 1.11
CA GLU A 29 -19.09 -2.82 0.46
C GLU A 29 -20.39 -3.05 1.24
N GLN A 30 -20.67 -4.30 1.63
CA GLN A 30 -21.87 -4.66 2.41
C GLN A 30 -21.95 -3.95 3.77
N VAL A 31 -20.81 -3.66 4.40
CA VAL A 31 -20.75 -2.93 5.67
C VAL A 31 -20.60 -1.41 5.50
N GLY A 32 -20.79 -0.89 4.28
CA GLY A 32 -20.98 0.54 4.01
C GLY A 32 -19.73 1.30 3.58
N PHE A 33 -18.64 0.63 3.19
CA PHE A 33 -17.50 1.31 2.56
C PHE A 33 -17.84 1.71 1.12
N SER A 34 -17.31 2.86 0.69
CA SER A 34 -17.52 3.42 -0.66
C SER A 34 -16.26 3.37 -1.54
N GLN A 35 -15.09 3.20 -0.92
CA GLN A 35 -13.81 3.09 -1.62
C GLN A 35 -12.90 2.13 -0.87
N VAL A 36 -12.09 1.37 -1.61
CA VAL A 36 -11.07 0.48 -1.04
C VAL A 36 -9.72 0.71 -1.70
N VAL A 37 -8.67 0.79 -0.91
CA VAL A 37 -7.29 0.79 -1.40
C VAL A 37 -6.79 -0.64 -1.41
N LEU A 38 -6.53 -1.19 -2.60
CA LEU A 38 -6.07 -2.56 -2.76
C LEU A 38 -4.60 -2.72 -2.37
N ALA A 39 -4.24 -3.94 -1.99
CA ALA A 39 -2.88 -4.30 -1.66
C ALA A 39 -1.94 -4.17 -2.88
N ARG A 40 -0.73 -3.66 -2.65
CA ARG A 40 0.25 -3.31 -3.70
C ARG A 40 0.80 -4.52 -4.46
N GLU A 41 0.75 -5.68 -3.83
CA GLU A 41 1.24 -6.95 -4.33
C GLU A 41 0.24 -7.68 -5.24
N LEU A 42 -0.99 -7.15 -5.44
CA LEU A 42 -1.94 -7.75 -6.37
C LEU A 42 -1.53 -7.54 -7.83
N GLY A 43 -1.59 -8.62 -8.60
CA GLY A 43 -1.45 -8.59 -10.05
C GLY A 43 -2.74 -8.16 -10.77
N LEU A 44 -2.64 -7.82 -12.06
CA LEU A 44 -3.77 -7.34 -12.87
C LEU A 44 -4.96 -8.33 -12.91
N SER A 45 -4.70 -9.63 -12.98
CA SER A 45 -5.76 -10.65 -12.96
C SER A 45 -6.54 -10.65 -11.64
N GLN A 46 -5.83 -10.52 -10.51
CA GLN A 46 -6.43 -10.45 -9.18
C GLN A 46 -7.20 -9.14 -9.00
N ILE A 47 -6.70 -8.02 -9.54
CA ILE A 47 -7.42 -6.74 -9.52
C ILE A 47 -8.73 -6.84 -10.31
N ARG A 48 -8.71 -7.46 -11.50
CA ARG A 48 -9.93 -7.69 -12.29
C ARG A 48 -10.94 -8.54 -11.56
N ASP A 49 -10.48 -9.60 -10.89
CA ASP A 49 -11.33 -10.47 -10.10
C ASP A 49 -12.01 -9.70 -8.96
N VAL A 50 -11.24 -8.88 -8.22
CA VAL A 50 -11.83 -7.99 -7.20
C VAL A 50 -12.83 -7.01 -7.82
N ALA A 51 -12.51 -6.39 -8.95
CA ALA A 51 -13.38 -5.42 -9.63
C ALA A 51 -14.71 -6.03 -10.10
N ALA A 52 -14.72 -7.32 -10.44
CA ALA A 52 -15.94 -8.03 -10.84
C ALA A 52 -16.93 -8.28 -9.67
N HIS A 53 -16.46 -8.14 -8.42
CA HIS A 53 -17.23 -8.48 -7.22
C HIS A 53 -17.61 -7.26 -6.35
N THR A 54 -17.38 -6.03 -6.83
CA THR A 54 -17.73 -4.82 -6.08
C THR A 54 -18.10 -3.65 -6.96
N ASN A 55 -18.96 -2.76 -6.47
CA ASN A 55 -19.20 -1.45 -7.09
C ASN A 55 -18.43 -0.31 -6.40
N MET A 56 -17.67 -0.61 -5.34
CA MET A 56 -16.84 0.39 -4.68
C MET A 56 -15.77 0.95 -5.62
N GLN A 57 -15.39 2.20 -5.40
CA GLN A 57 -14.23 2.76 -6.07
C GLN A 57 -12.96 2.01 -5.66
N LEU A 58 -12.24 1.45 -6.63
CA LEU A 58 -10.95 0.80 -6.40
C LEU A 58 -9.81 1.82 -6.52
N GLU A 59 -9.02 1.94 -5.46
CA GLU A 59 -7.81 2.76 -5.40
C GLU A 59 -6.56 1.86 -5.37
N PHE A 60 -5.51 2.23 -6.13
CA PHE A 60 -4.24 1.49 -6.15
C PHE A 60 -3.05 2.42 -5.92
N PHE A 61 -2.04 1.95 -5.18
CA PHE A 61 -0.84 2.72 -4.91
C PHE A 61 0.20 2.52 -6.01
N ILE A 62 0.50 3.58 -6.75
CA ILE A 62 1.30 3.50 -7.99
C ILE A 62 2.71 4.06 -7.87
N HIS A 63 3.00 4.88 -6.85
CA HIS A 63 4.31 5.50 -6.73
C HIS A 63 4.74 5.76 -5.28
N GLY A 64 5.99 5.41 -4.96
CA GLY A 64 6.64 5.71 -3.68
C GLY A 64 7.02 4.47 -2.89
N ALA A 65 7.01 4.54 -1.57
CA ALA A 65 7.60 3.50 -0.74
C ALA A 65 6.91 2.13 -0.87
N LEU A 66 7.64 1.11 -1.36
CA LEU A 66 7.19 -0.28 -1.39
C LEU A 66 7.49 -0.99 -0.06
N CYS A 67 6.56 -1.84 0.38
CA CYS A 67 6.69 -2.61 1.61
C CYS A 67 7.33 -3.97 1.32
N VAL A 68 8.25 -4.40 2.18
CA VAL A 68 8.81 -5.77 2.15
C VAL A 68 7.83 -6.82 2.68
N ALA A 69 6.81 -6.40 3.43
CA ALA A 69 5.74 -7.24 3.95
C ALA A 69 4.44 -7.00 3.16
N TYR A 70 3.49 -7.93 3.32
CA TYR A 70 2.13 -7.80 2.78
C TYR A 70 1.44 -6.52 3.27
N SER A 71 0.63 -5.92 2.40
CA SER A 71 -0.05 -4.65 2.66
C SER A 71 -0.97 -4.78 3.88
N GLY A 72 -0.74 -3.94 4.90
CA GLY A 72 -1.51 -3.99 6.15
C GLY A 72 -1.14 -5.09 7.13
N LEU A 73 -0.11 -5.89 6.82
CA LEU A 73 0.36 -6.99 7.67
C LEU A 73 1.86 -6.86 7.96
N CYS A 74 2.28 -5.73 8.54
CA CYS A 74 3.67 -5.51 8.93
C CYS A 74 3.83 -5.36 10.44
N ASN A 75 4.51 -6.32 11.07
CA ASN A 75 4.82 -6.32 12.50
C ASN A 75 6.25 -5.86 12.81
N LEU A 76 7.12 -5.73 11.79
CA LEU A 76 8.54 -5.39 11.97
C LEU A 76 8.73 -4.11 12.78
N SER A 77 8.04 -3.04 12.40
CA SER A 77 8.10 -1.75 13.09
C SER A 77 7.66 -1.86 14.55
N HIS A 78 6.66 -2.69 14.85
CA HIS A 78 6.17 -2.84 16.22
C HIS A 78 7.18 -3.61 17.07
N SER A 79 7.68 -4.74 16.56
CA SER A 79 8.59 -5.63 17.29
C SER A 79 9.89 -4.95 17.72
N PHE A 80 10.38 -3.97 16.96
CA PHE A 80 11.69 -3.38 17.21
C PHE A 80 11.66 -1.94 17.72
N SER A 81 10.60 -1.16 17.45
CA SER A 81 10.53 0.23 17.87
C SER A 81 9.24 0.59 18.61
N ASN A 82 8.44 -0.40 18.99
CA ASN A 82 7.12 -0.23 19.61
C ASN A 82 6.14 0.67 18.81
N ARG A 83 6.41 0.88 17.52
CA ARG A 83 5.58 1.70 16.62
C ARG A 83 4.87 0.80 15.62
N SER A 84 3.55 0.84 15.54
CA SER A 84 2.83 -0.08 14.65
C SER A 84 2.59 0.52 13.27
N ALA A 85 3.13 -0.13 12.22
CA ALA A 85 2.82 0.23 10.84
C ALA A 85 1.32 0.09 10.52
N ASN A 86 0.66 -0.90 11.14
CA ASN A 86 -0.78 -1.14 11.01
C ASN A 86 -1.63 -0.08 11.74
N ARG A 87 -1.00 0.79 12.54
CA ARG A 87 -1.62 1.99 13.16
C ARG A 87 -1.15 3.31 12.53
N GLY A 88 -0.44 3.24 11.41
CA GLY A 88 0.05 4.41 10.66
C GLY A 88 1.42 4.90 11.10
N GLU A 89 2.04 4.26 12.09
CA GLU A 89 3.27 4.72 12.74
C GLU A 89 4.54 4.03 12.21
N CYS A 90 4.54 3.49 10.99
CA CYS A 90 5.68 2.75 10.43
C CYS A 90 7.03 3.48 10.63
N SER A 91 7.99 2.83 11.29
CA SER A 91 9.35 3.34 11.55
C SER A 91 10.30 3.19 10.36
N GLN A 92 9.86 2.53 9.29
CA GLN A 92 10.65 2.26 8.09
C GLN A 92 11.94 1.47 8.34
N MET A 93 11.95 0.61 9.37
CA MET A 93 13.11 -0.19 9.73
C MET A 93 13.65 -1.09 8.62
N CYS A 94 12.80 -1.55 7.70
CA CYS A 94 13.25 -2.32 6.54
C CYS A 94 14.18 -1.52 5.61
N ARG A 95 14.26 -0.19 5.75
CA ARG A 95 15.14 0.68 4.95
C ARG A 95 16.49 0.96 5.61
N LEU A 96 16.68 0.57 6.86
CA LEU A 96 17.96 0.78 7.56
C LEU A 96 18.97 -0.31 7.17
N PRO A 97 20.27 0.00 7.15
CA PRO A 97 21.28 -1.03 6.96
C PRO A 97 21.29 -1.99 8.16
N GLY A 98 21.57 -3.26 7.89
CA GLY A 98 21.61 -4.32 8.89
C GLY A 98 22.74 -5.32 8.61
N ASN A 99 22.94 -6.21 9.58
CA ASN A 99 23.91 -7.30 9.49
C ASN A 99 23.14 -8.62 9.36
N LEU A 100 23.56 -9.47 8.43
CA LEU A 100 23.02 -10.81 8.27
C LEU A 100 24.04 -11.83 8.77
N LYS A 101 23.61 -12.70 9.67
CA LYS A 101 24.43 -13.81 10.17
C LYS A 101 23.69 -15.14 10.02
N THR A 102 24.43 -16.22 9.78
CA THR A 102 23.92 -17.59 9.92
C THR A 102 23.56 -17.86 11.39
N ARG A 103 22.84 -18.95 11.66
CA ARG A 103 22.56 -19.38 13.04
C ARG A 103 23.86 -19.77 13.79
N GLN A 104 24.89 -20.16 13.06
CA GLN A 104 26.21 -20.51 13.56
C GLN A 104 27.10 -19.28 13.84
N GLY A 105 26.68 -18.09 13.38
CA GLY A 105 27.36 -16.83 13.65
C GLY A 105 28.20 -16.28 12.48
N ASP A 106 28.27 -17.00 11.37
CA ASP A 106 29.00 -16.56 10.17
C ASP A 106 28.34 -15.31 9.59
N VAL A 107 29.13 -14.29 9.29
CA VAL A 107 28.65 -13.04 8.71
C VAL A 107 28.43 -13.25 7.21
N LEU A 108 27.19 -13.11 6.75
CA LEU A 108 26.82 -13.18 5.33
C LEU A 108 26.79 -11.81 4.66
N ALA A 109 26.45 -10.76 5.43
CA ALA A 109 26.45 -9.38 4.99
C ALA A 109 26.60 -8.44 6.19
N GLN A 110 27.24 -7.29 6.00
CA GLN A 110 27.48 -6.32 7.07
C GLN A 110 27.22 -4.91 6.57
N ASN A 111 26.42 -4.17 7.34
CA ASN A 111 26.03 -2.78 7.04
C ASN A 111 25.36 -2.61 5.66
N GLU A 112 24.47 -3.54 5.30
CA GLU A 112 23.78 -3.55 4.01
C GLU A 112 22.27 -3.37 4.13
N HIS A 113 21.62 -2.86 3.08
CA HIS A 113 20.18 -2.63 3.01
C HIS A 113 19.40 -3.90 2.61
N LEU A 114 19.42 -4.90 3.48
CA LEU A 114 18.93 -6.27 3.20
C LEU A 114 17.43 -6.37 2.86
N LEU A 115 16.60 -5.48 3.40
CA LEU A 115 15.14 -5.50 3.25
C LEU A 115 14.61 -4.27 2.49
N SER A 116 15.49 -3.42 1.99
CA SER A 116 15.12 -2.15 1.36
C SER A 116 14.76 -2.38 -0.09
N LEU A 117 13.46 -2.47 -0.36
CA LEU A 117 12.96 -2.53 -1.73
C LEU A 117 13.17 -1.19 -2.44
N LYS A 118 13.36 -1.27 -3.77
CA LYS A 118 13.21 -0.10 -4.63
C LYS A 118 11.80 0.46 -4.47
N ASP A 119 11.68 1.77 -4.64
CA ASP A 119 10.37 2.41 -4.63
C ASP A 119 9.50 1.88 -5.77
N ASN A 120 8.20 1.77 -5.49
CA ASN A 120 7.21 1.39 -6.47
C ASN A 120 7.09 2.49 -7.53
N ASN A 121 7.03 2.09 -8.79
CA ASN A 121 6.72 2.96 -9.91
C ASN A 121 5.90 2.17 -10.93
N GLN A 122 4.63 2.56 -11.09
CA GLN A 122 3.68 1.93 -12.00
C GLN A 122 3.31 2.86 -13.17
N THR A 123 4.11 3.89 -13.47
CA THR A 123 3.84 4.84 -14.55
C THR A 123 3.63 4.15 -15.91
N ASP A 124 4.36 3.07 -16.19
CA ASP A 124 4.22 2.33 -17.46
C ASP A 124 3.01 1.37 -17.47
N ASN A 125 2.32 1.20 -16.34
CA ASN A 125 1.21 0.25 -16.17
C ASN A 125 -0.14 0.95 -15.91
N LEU A 126 -0.22 2.28 -16.05
CA LEU A 126 -1.44 3.02 -15.69
C LEU A 126 -2.66 2.59 -16.49
N ASP A 127 -2.52 2.43 -17.81
CA ASP A 127 -3.62 1.97 -18.68
C ASP A 127 -4.09 0.57 -18.30
N ALA A 128 -3.14 -0.36 -18.09
CA ALA A 128 -3.45 -1.72 -17.68
C ALA A 128 -4.17 -1.78 -16.32
N LEU A 129 -3.82 -0.88 -15.39
CA LEU A 129 -4.50 -0.74 -14.10
C LEU A 129 -5.92 -0.16 -14.25
N ILE A 130 -6.11 0.83 -15.13
CA ILE A 130 -7.43 1.38 -15.46
C ILE A 130 -8.33 0.29 -16.05
N ASP A 131 -7.82 -0.45 -17.02
CA ASP A 131 -8.50 -1.57 -17.66
C ASP A 131 -8.82 -2.69 -16.67
N ALA A 132 -7.97 -2.89 -15.66
CA ALA A 132 -8.21 -3.85 -14.59
C ALA A 132 -9.32 -3.44 -13.61
N GLY A 133 -9.78 -2.18 -13.66
CA GLY A 133 -10.87 -1.67 -12.81
C GLY A 133 -10.45 -0.60 -11.80
N ILE A 134 -9.19 -0.19 -11.76
CA ILE A 134 -8.75 0.90 -10.88
C ILE A 134 -9.32 2.24 -11.35
N ARG A 135 -9.79 3.06 -10.39
CA ARG A 135 -10.40 4.38 -10.66
C ARG A 135 -9.75 5.52 -9.89
N SER A 136 -8.96 5.21 -8.87
CA SER A 136 -8.15 6.18 -8.14
C SER A 136 -6.69 5.70 -8.03
N PHE A 137 -5.76 6.64 -8.18
CA PHE A 137 -4.33 6.37 -8.03
C PHE A 137 -3.77 7.08 -6.80
N LYS A 138 -3.10 6.32 -5.94
CA LYS A 138 -2.46 6.80 -4.71
C LYS A 138 -0.96 6.94 -4.91
N ILE A 139 -0.43 8.06 -4.45
CA ILE A 139 1.00 8.41 -4.50
C ILE A 139 1.48 8.68 -3.06
N GLU A 140 2.70 8.27 -2.72
CA GLU A 140 3.33 8.64 -1.46
C GLU A 140 3.54 10.16 -1.38
N GLY A 141 2.93 10.82 -0.40
CA GLY A 141 3.20 12.23 -0.09
C GLY A 141 3.81 12.44 1.30
N ARG A 142 3.78 11.42 2.17
CA ARG A 142 4.17 11.61 3.57
C ARG A 142 5.68 11.78 3.66
N LEU A 143 6.12 12.83 4.37
CA LEU A 143 7.53 13.20 4.50
C LEU A 143 8.23 13.52 3.16
N LYS A 144 7.47 13.85 2.11
CA LYS A 144 8.01 14.29 0.82
C LYS A 144 7.92 15.80 0.70
N ASP A 145 8.90 16.41 0.05
CA ASP A 145 8.89 17.84 -0.22
C ASP A 145 7.94 18.21 -1.37
N LEU A 146 7.70 19.52 -1.51
CA LEU A 146 6.81 20.06 -2.55
C LEU A 146 7.29 19.71 -3.96
N SER A 147 8.61 19.70 -4.18
CA SER A 147 9.22 19.40 -5.48
C SER A 147 8.95 17.97 -5.91
N TYR A 148 9.08 17.00 -5.00
CA TYR A 148 8.76 15.60 -5.21
C TYR A 148 7.28 15.46 -5.60
N VAL A 149 6.37 16.02 -4.79
CA VAL A 149 4.92 15.89 -5.05
C VAL A 149 4.54 16.49 -6.40
N LYS A 150 5.08 17.68 -6.73
CA LYS A 150 4.85 18.35 -8.01
C LYS A 150 5.38 17.53 -9.19
N ASN A 151 6.58 16.97 -9.07
CA ASN A 151 7.20 16.21 -10.15
C ASN A 151 6.47 14.89 -10.41
N VAL A 152 6.17 14.14 -9.35
CA VAL A 152 5.50 12.83 -9.47
C VAL A 152 4.08 12.98 -10.00
N THR A 153 3.29 13.92 -9.46
CA THR A 153 1.93 14.18 -9.98
C THR A 153 1.95 14.64 -11.43
N ARG A 154 2.88 15.51 -11.83
CA ARG A 154 3.04 15.93 -13.23
C ARG A 154 3.39 14.77 -14.17
N ILE A 155 4.29 13.87 -13.76
CA ILE A 155 4.68 12.72 -14.59
C ILE A 155 3.49 11.79 -14.79
N ILE A 156 2.79 11.45 -13.70
CA ILE A 156 1.62 10.57 -13.75
C ILE A 156 0.49 11.19 -14.57
N ALA A 157 0.25 12.49 -14.45
CA ALA A 157 -0.76 13.19 -15.25
C ALA A 157 -0.42 13.28 -16.75
N LYS A 158 0.85 13.12 -17.13
CA LYS A 158 1.31 13.10 -18.53
C LYS A 158 1.39 11.70 -19.14
N ALA A 159 1.48 10.68 -18.31
CA ALA A 159 1.49 9.28 -18.75
C ALA A 159 0.09 8.77 -19.11
N ARG A 160 -0.87 9.69 -19.23
CA ARG A 160 -2.26 9.53 -19.65
C ARG A 160 -2.57 10.68 -20.61
#